data_AF-A0A948CP57-F1
#
_entry.id   AF-A0A948CP57-F1
#
_cell.length_a   1.000
_cell.length_b   1.000
_cell.length_c   1.000
_cell.angle_alpha   90.00
_cell.angle_beta   90.00
_cell.angle_gamma   90.00
#
_symmetry.space_group_name_H-M   'P 1'
#
loop_
_entity.id
_entity.type
_entity.pdbx_description
1 polymer ?
#
loop_
_entity_poly.entity_id
_entity_poly.type
_entity_poly.pdbx_seq_one_letter_code
_entity_poly.pdbx_strand_id
1 'polypeptide(L)'
;GKRPRTLRKLRTLMIAGYIALEKVKISETYNKMFYERYGSLIKPKYIHATLRNPGKWSEFKDFIYEAAFTVLQGGCIDIKSFKKEFKLYLKPLK
;
A
#
# COMPACT_ATOMS: atom_id res chain seq x y z
N GLY A 1 18.83 -12.82 -0.61
CA GLY A 1 19.40 -11.47 -0.84
C GLY A 1 18.54 -10.35 -0.25
N LYS A 2 19.11 -9.14 -0.15
CA LYS A 2 18.46 -7.92 0.37
C LYS A 2 17.24 -7.47 -0.46
N ARG A 3 17.35 -7.56 -1.79
CA ARG A 3 16.30 -7.16 -2.76
C ARG A 3 14.99 -7.96 -2.62
N PRO A 4 14.97 -9.31 -2.62
CA PRO A 4 13.74 -10.08 -2.36
C PRO A 4 13.04 -9.73 -1.04
N ARG A 5 13.80 -9.45 0.02
CA ARG A 5 13.23 -9.05 1.32
C ARG A 5 12.57 -7.67 1.25
N THR A 6 13.16 -6.73 0.52
CA THR A 6 12.56 -5.41 0.25
C THR A 6 11.26 -5.53 -0.54
N LEU A 7 11.25 -6.32 -1.61
CA LEU A 7 10.05 -6.53 -2.43
C LEU A 7 8.89 -7.13 -1.64
N ARG A 8 9.16 -8.12 -0.77
CA ARG A 8 8.13 -8.69 0.12
C ARG A 8 7.55 -7.65 1.07
N LYS A 9 8.38 -6.77 1.63
CA LYS A 9 7.92 -5.68 2.52
C LYS A 9 7.10 -4.65 1.75
N LEU A 10 7.55 -4.27 0.55
CA LEU A 10 6.82 -3.35 -0.31
C LEU A 10 5.45 -3.92 -0.67
N ARG A 11 5.38 -5.19 -1.10
CA ARG A 11 4.12 -5.89 -1.39
C ARG A 11 3.15 -5.83 -0.22
N THR A 12 3.61 -6.10 1.01
CA THR A 12 2.76 -5.96 2.20
C THR A 12 2.20 -4.54 2.36
N LEU A 13 3.01 -3.51 2.12
CA LEU A 13 2.56 -2.12 2.23
C LEU A 13 1.59 -1.75 1.10
N MET A 14 1.81 -2.24 -0.12
CA MET A 14 0.89 -2.02 -1.24
C MET A 14 -0.47 -2.67 -1.00
N ILE A 15 -0.51 -3.90 -0.47
CA ILE A 15 -1.75 -4.56 -0.06
C ILE A 15 -2.49 -3.73 1.00
N ALA A 16 -1.76 -3.21 1.99
CA ALA A 16 -2.35 -2.33 3.00
C ALA A 16 -2.86 -1.01 2.39
N GLY A 17 -2.15 -0.47 1.39
CA GLY A 17 -2.57 0.72 0.66
C GLY A 17 -3.85 0.49 -0.13
N TYR A 18 -3.98 -0.66 -0.80
CA TYR A 18 -5.21 -1.07 -1.47
C TYR A 18 -6.38 -1.12 -0.47
N ILE A 19 -6.21 -1.78 0.69
CA ILE A 19 -7.27 -1.88 1.71
C ILE A 19 -7.72 -0.48 2.20
N ALA A 20 -6.78 0.45 2.33
CA ALA A 20 -7.09 1.83 2.73
C ALA A 20 -7.85 2.60 1.64
N LEU A 21 -7.47 2.41 0.37
CA LEU A 21 -8.11 3.04 -0.80
C LEU A 21 -9.49 2.46 -1.10
N GLU A 22 -9.68 1.15 -0.98
CA GLU A 22 -10.96 0.48 -1.23
C GLU A 22 -12.10 1.03 -0.35
N LYS A 23 -11.77 1.59 0.83
CA LYS A 23 -12.74 2.25 1.73
C LYS A 23 -13.14 3.65 1.27
N VAL A 24 -12.44 4.23 0.30
CA VAL A 24 -12.73 5.54 -0.28
C VAL A 24 -13.37 5.34 -1.65
N LYS A 25 -14.71 5.41 -1.70
CA LYS A 25 -15.49 5.14 -2.92
C LYS A 25 -15.02 5.92 -4.15
N ILE A 26 -14.75 7.22 -3.97
CA ILE A 26 -14.27 8.11 -5.04
C ILE A 26 -12.88 7.76 -5.59
N SER A 27 -12.13 6.87 -4.93
CA SER A 27 -10.83 6.42 -5.44
C SER A 27 -10.95 5.36 -6.55
N GLU A 28 -12.17 4.85 -6.78
CA GLU A 28 -12.47 3.79 -7.75
C GLU A 28 -11.55 2.56 -7.61
N THR A 29 -11.13 2.30 -6.38
CA THR A 29 -10.25 1.17 -6.06
C THR A 29 -11.11 -0.02 -5.65
N TYR A 30 -11.51 -0.83 -6.62
CA TYR A 30 -12.30 -2.04 -6.39
C TYR A 30 -11.84 -3.18 -7.28
N ASN A 31 -11.59 -4.33 -6.67
CA ASN A 31 -11.26 -5.59 -7.34
C ASN A 31 -11.89 -6.74 -6.56
N LYS A 32 -12.96 -7.31 -7.14
CA LYS A 32 -13.73 -8.42 -6.54
C LYS A 32 -12.88 -9.64 -6.17
N MET A 33 -11.77 -9.87 -6.87
CA MET A 33 -10.87 -11.01 -6.66
C MET A 33 -9.70 -10.69 -5.73
N PHE A 34 -9.63 -9.47 -5.17
CA PHE A 34 -8.49 -9.02 -4.38
C PHE A 34 -8.26 -9.90 -3.15
N TYR A 35 -9.32 -10.14 -2.36
CA TYR A 35 -9.21 -10.91 -1.12
C TYR A 35 -8.95 -12.39 -1.38
N GLU A 36 -9.47 -12.95 -2.47
CA GLU A 36 -9.15 -14.32 -2.88
C GLU A 36 -7.66 -14.47 -3.22
N ARG A 37 -7.12 -13.53 -4.01
CA ARG A 37 -5.73 -13.59 -4.49
C ARG A 37 -4.70 -13.18 -3.43
N TYR A 38 -5.04 -12.21 -2.59
CA TYR A 38 -4.09 -11.57 -1.67
C TYR A 38 -4.44 -11.70 -0.19
N GLY A 39 -5.58 -12.30 0.16
CA GLY A 39 -6.06 -12.42 1.54
C GLY A 39 -5.03 -13.02 2.50
N SER A 40 -4.35 -14.09 2.08
CA SER A 40 -3.29 -14.76 2.86
C SER A 40 -2.05 -13.90 3.11
N LEU A 41 -1.89 -12.79 2.38
CA LEU A 41 -0.78 -11.86 2.49
C LEU A 41 -1.11 -10.62 3.34
N ILE A 42 -2.39 -10.44 3.71
CA ILE A 42 -2.84 -9.34 4.55
C ILE A 42 -2.34 -9.60 5.98
N LYS A 43 -1.54 -8.66 6.52
CA LYS A 43 -1.16 -8.76 7.93
C LYS A 43 -2.30 -8.24 8.82
N PRO A 44 -2.56 -8.85 9.98
CA PRO A 44 -3.68 -8.47 10.86
C PRO A 44 -3.81 -6.97 11.12
N LYS A 45 -2.69 -6.30 11.44
CA LYS A 45 -2.63 -4.84 11.68
C LYS A 45 -3.06 -3.95 10.51
N TYR A 46 -3.18 -4.50 9.30
CA TYR A 46 -3.57 -3.76 8.09
C TYR A 46 -4.99 -4.06 7.63
N ILE A 47 -5.70 -5.03 8.23
CA ILE A 47 -7.10 -5.35 7.89
C ILE A 47 -7.99 -4.11 8.01
N HIS A 48 -7.72 -3.29 9.03
CA HIS A 48 -8.46 -2.05 9.29
C HIS A 48 -7.74 -0.80 8.79
N ALA A 49 -6.76 -0.92 7.88
CA ALA A 49 -6.06 0.24 7.31
C ALA A 49 -7.07 1.22 6.70
N THR A 50 -6.90 2.51 7.02
CA THR A 50 -7.76 3.61 6.56
C THR A 50 -6.90 4.84 6.32
N LEU A 51 -7.25 5.62 5.30
CA LEU A 51 -6.60 6.91 5.08
C LEU A 51 -6.92 7.87 6.24
N ARG A 52 -5.92 8.65 6.62
CA ARG A 52 -6.05 9.74 7.61
C ARG A 52 -6.93 10.85 7.06
N ASN A 53 -6.70 11.24 5.81
CA ASN A 53 -7.50 12.20 5.08
C ASN A 53 -7.99 11.54 3.77
N PRO A 54 -9.26 11.09 3.71
CA PRO A 54 -9.83 10.51 2.50
C PRO A 54 -9.80 11.44 1.27
N GLY A 55 -9.77 12.77 1.46
CA GLY A 55 -9.68 13.74 0.37
C GLY A 55 -8.33 13.71 -0.37
N LYS A 56 -7.29 13.15 0.25
CA LYS A 56 -5.95 12.97 -0.34
C LYS A 56 -5.74 11.59 -0.96
N TRP A 57 -6.83 10.91 -1.35
CA TRP A 57 -6.74 9.56 -1.90
C TRP A 57 -5.92 9.52 -3.20
N SER A 58 -6.00 10.54 -4.04
CA SER A 58 -5.28 10.61 -5.32
C SER A 58 -3.77 10.68 -5.09
N GLU A 59 -3.32 11.60 -4.24
CA GLU A 59 -1.92 11.72 -3.82
C GLU A 59 -1.37 10.40 -3.27
N PHE A 60 -2.16 9.69 -2.46
CA PHE A 60 -1.75 8.40 -1.93
C PHE A 60 -1.68 7.32 -3.02
N LYS A 61 -2.61 7.33 -3.97
CA LYS A 61 -2.64 6.38 -5.10
C LYS A 61 -1.41 6.59 -5.99
N ASP A 62 -1.08 7.84 -6.31
CA ASP A 62 0.13 8.20 -7.07
C ASP A 62 1.40 7.76 -6.35
N PHE A 63 1.50 8.01 -5.04
CA PHE A 63 2.61 7.53 -4.22
C PHE A 63 2.81 6.00 -4.29
N ILE A 64 1.71 5.22 -4.31
CA ILE A 64 1.78 3.76 -4.47
C ILE A 64 2.19 3.38 -5.90
N TYR A 65 1.68 4.08 -6.92
CA TYR A 65 2.00 3.80 -8.32
C TYR A 65 3.46 4.11 -8.65
N GLU A 66 3.99 5.24 -8.20
CA GLU A 66 5.40 5.59 -8.37
C GLU A 66 6.33 4.52 -7.77
N ALA A 67 5.97 4.03 -6.59
CA ALA A 67 6.72 2.94 -5.96
C ALA A 67 6.62 1.62 -6.75
N ALA A 68 5.44 1.30 -7.29
CA ALA A 68 5.26 0.13 -8.15
C ALA A 68 6.14 0.23 -9.40
N PHE A 69 6.05 1.38 -10.08
CA PHE A 69 6.68 1.64 -11.35
C PHE A 69 8.20 1.65 -11.24
N THR A 70 8.73 2.37 -10.23
CA THR A 70 10.17 2.39 -9.92
C THR A 70 10.73 0.98 -9.74
N VAL A 71 10.02 0.10 -9.03
CA VAL A 71 10.49 -1.27 -8.79
C VAL A 71 10.42 -2.14 -10.04
N LEU A 72 9.37 -1.99 -10.85
CA LEU A 72 9.22 -2.70 -12.12
C LEU A 72 10.35 -2.35 -13.10
N GLN A 73 10.82 -1.10 -13.09
CA GLN A 73 11.96 -0.65 -13.90
C GLN A 73 13.32 -1.14 -13.39
N GLY A 74 13.37 -1.96 -12.35
CA GLY A 74 14.61 -2.43 -11.76
C GLY A 74 15.17 -1.54 -10.65
N GLY A 75 14.55 -0.38 -10.40
CA GLY A 75 14.91 0.57 -9.36
C GLY A 75 14.88 -0.02 -7.94
N CYS A 76 15.62 0.62 -7.04
CA CYS A 76 15.65 0.28 -5.62
C CYS A 76 14.86 1.29 -4.81
N ILE A 77 13.86 0.82 -4.07
CA ILE A 77 13.15 1.64 -3.10
C ILE A 77 13.82 1.54 -1.73
N ASP A 78 14.10 2.69 -1.12
CA ASP A 78 14.36 2.74 0.31
C ASP A 78 13.07 2.46 1.09
N ILE A 79 12.94 1.20 1.49
CA ILE A 79 11.78 0.71 2.22
C ILE A 79 11.57 1.40 3.57
N LYS A 80 12.62 1.97 4.19
CA LYS A 80 12.49 2.68 5.46
C LYS A 80 11.78 4.01 5.23
N SER A 81 12.26 4.79 4.26
CA SER A 81 11.69 6.07 3.87
C SER A 81 10.26 5.90 3.35
N PHE A 82 10.05 4.96 2.41
CA PHE A 82 8.72 4.63 1.91
C PHE A 82 7.74 4.26 3.03
N LYS A 83 8.15 3.43 4.00
CA LYS A 83 7.30 3.07 5.14
C LYS A 83 6.98 4.26 6.05
N LYS A 84 7.92 5.20 6.23
CA LYS A 84 7.71 6.41 7.04
C LYS A 84 6.65 7.29 6.40
N GLU A 85 6.77 7.52 5.10
CA GLU A 85 5.84 8.32 4.31
C GLU A 85 4.46 7.66 4.18
N PHE A 86 4.42 6.36 3.88
CA PHE A 86 3.19 5.56 3.85
C PHE A 86 2.37 5.70 5.15
N LYS A 87 3.03 5.76 6.31
CA LYS A 87 2.35 5.94 7.60
C LYS A 87 1.74 7.34 7.80
N LEU A 88 2.23 8.36 7.09
CA LEU A 88 1.66 9.71 7.16
C LEU A 88 0.26 9.74 6.54
N TYR A 89 0.03 8.93 5.50
CA TYR A 89 -1.26 8.80 4.84
C TYR A 89 -2.28 7.97 5.63
N LEU A 90 -1.84 7.10 6.55
CA LEU A 90 -2.75 6.23 7.30
C LEU A 90 -3.12 6.79 8.68
N LYS A 91 -4.31 6.41 9.16
CA LYS A 91 -4.63 6.49 10.58
C LYS A 91 -3.70 5.57 11.38
N PRO A 92 -3.45 5.85 12.67
CA PRO A 92 -2.73 4.94 13.54
C PRO A 92 -3.31 3.53 13.44
N LEU A 93 -2.45 2.56 13.11
CA LEU A 93 -2.83 1.16 13.03
C LEU A 93 -2.94 0.63 14.46
N LYS A 94 -4.09 0.03 14.78
CA LYS A 94 -4.31 -0.68 16.05
C LYS A 94 -3.61 -2.03 16.03
#